data_AF-A0A7S4INR5-F1
#
_entry.id   AF-A0A7S4INR5-F1
#
_cell.length_a   1.000
_cell.length_b   1.000
_cell.length_c   1.000
_cell.angle_alpha   90.00
_cell.angle_beta   90.00
_cell.angle_gamma   90.00
#
_symmetry.space_group_name_H-M   'P 1'
#
loop_
_entity.id
_entity.type
_entity.pdbx_description
1 polymer ?
#
loop_
_entity_poly.entity_id
_entity_poly.type
_entity_poly.pdbx_seq_one_letter_code
_entity_poly.pdbx_strand_id
1 'polypeptide(L)'
;MASELAAMTGMSVDEASVFLDMAGGSMEVAVDLYFNTSASQEQESSMGEGNQWHSCSKLLWSGTLNEAWLMQGISFSSTPGEEIGIIQHKNGPCGVLAVIQALLLAFRSSSGSLSIDITSPFSNEELVHCLTKIVERCAENKEKIPLCSWESDVNDRKLRIEYCNRENIEATLHQRLDQYKQAGGVLLLLFSCVLSRGEENVTRDALAFGELPLLYGPHLLCTSELLMLLLTGKANGAVGAYRPDGNKRLGDLSVLGGVGLLSYQEFETGIPVHDTLKSPQVSVWLLHSGDHFTVLFQKDKNSSTPPLQLYHWNGLPPGGPRLACIEVQGEKTITSAPPVSKETYCKPIAGEIEDIVQASAEDKAKHPENWQAWRYEIVLAVEDDNISGPARSLEENPPHVFEQGQPDEADWRCSSCYRTRFSTMCFGSNPAGTSICQHCQKNREECGWTIWLSYSSLPKRWQKAIDRRYAPK
;
A
#
# COMPACT_ATOMS: atom_id res chain seq x y z
N MET A 1 1.53 43.90 14.13
CA MET A 1 1.73 42.58 13.51
C MET A 1 2.53 42.68 12.21
N ALA A 2 2.05 43.31 11.12
CA ALA A 2 2.83 43.38 9.86
C ALA A 2 4.20 44.06 9.99
N SER A 3 4.29 45.21 10.66
CA SER A 3 5.59 45.89 10.90
C SER A 3 6.54 45.10 11.80
N GLU A 4 6.00 44.23 12.66
CA GLU A 4 6.78 43.41 13.58
C GLU A 4 7.30 42.15 12.88
N LEU A 5 6.47 41.55 12.01
CA LEU A 5 6.90 40.46 11.15
C LEU A 5 8.00 40.95 10.19
N ALA A 6 7.79 42.09 9.54
CA ALA A 6 8.78 42.75 8.68
C ALA A 6 10.13 42.96 9.40
N ALA A 7 10.11 43.35 10.68
CA ALA A 7 11.32 43.50 11.48
C ALA A 7 12.00 42.16 11.81
N MET A 8 11.25 41.08 11.96
CA MET A 8 11.77 39.74 12.26
C MET A 8 12.34 39.02 11.03
N THR A 9 11.75 39.24 9.86
CA THR A 9 12.06 38.49 8.62
C THR A 9 12.85 39.30 7.59
N GLY A 10 12.93 40.63 7.75
CA GLY A 10 13.66 41.55 6.87
C GLY A 10 12.92 41.99 5.61
N MET A 11 11.66 41.57 5.44
CA MET A 11 10.77 41.96 4.33
C MET A 11 10.18 43.36 4.53
N SER A 12 9.62 43.93 3.46
CA SER A 12 8.83 45.16 3.54
C SER A 12 7.52 44.94 4.32
N VAL A 13 6.93 46.02 4.84
CA VAL A 13 5.67 45.95 5.60
C VAL A 13 4.51 45.43 4.74
N ASP A 14 4.52 45.74 3.44
CA ASP A 14 3.49 45.29 2.49
C ASP A 14 3.59 43.77 2.25
N GLU A 15 4.80 43.24 2.07
CA GLU A 15 5.05 41.80 1.93
C GLU A 15 4.67 41.05 3.22
N ALA A 16 5.04 41.58 4.38
CA ALA A 16 4.67 41.00 5.66
C ALA A 16 3.14 40.96 5.87
N SER A 17 2.41 41.94 5.31
CA SER A 17 0.94 41.94 5.35
C SER A 17 0.34 40.79 4.54
N VAL A 18 0.93 40.44 3.39
CA VAL A 18 0.48 39.30 2.57
C VAL A 18 0.65 37.98 3.31
N PHE A 19 1.80 37.78 3.97
CA PHE A 19 2.04 36.56 4.76
C PHE A 19 1.12 36.45 5.96
N LEU A 20 0.78 37.57 6.61
CA LEU A 20 -0.19 37.58 7.71
C LEU A 20 -1.60 37.28 7.23
N ASP A 21 -2.01 37.79 6.06
CA ASP A 21 -3.31 37.47 5.48
C ASP A 21 -3.40 35.97 5.13
N MET A 22 -2.36 35.41 4.53
CA MET A 22 -2.27 33.97 4.23
C MET A 22 -2.29 33.11 5.50
N ALA A 23 -1.72 33.61 6.59
CA ALA A 23 -1.70 32.94 7.89
C ALA A 23 -2.97 33.15 8.72
N GLY A 24 -4.01 33.78 8.17
CA GLY A 24 -5.25 34.08 8.90
C GLY A 24 -5.05 35.01 10.09
N GLY A 25 -4.02 35.87 10.04
CA GLY A 25 -3.64 36.81 11.10
C GLY A 25 -2.75 36.22 12.21
N SER A 26 -2.32 34.96 12.10
CA SER A 26 -1.42 34.34 13.08
C SER A 26 0.05 34.64 12.79
N MET A 27 0.74 35.24 13.77
CA MET A 27 2.16 35.60 13.65
C MET A 27 3.08 34.39 13.54
N GLU A 28 2.87 33.36 14.37
CA GLU A 28 3.68 32.13 14.34
C GLU A 28 3.57 31.41 12.99
N VAL A 29 2.34 31.30 12.47
CA VAL A 29 2.10 30.66 11.17
C VAL A 29 2.68 31.49 10.02
N ALA A 30 2.63 32.82 10.10
CA ALA A 30 3.23 33.70 9.10
C ALA A 30 4.77 33.60 9.07
N VAL A 31 5.41 33.47 10.25
CA VAL A 31 6.86 33.25 10.37
C VAL A 31 7.25 31.90 9.78
N ASP A 32 6.52 30.83 10.11
CA ASP A 32 6.78 29.49 9.56
C ASP A 32 6.56 29.43 8.04
N LEU A 33 5.51 30.08 7.53
CA LEU A 33 5.28 30.21 6.09
C LEU A 33 6.45 30.92 5.40
N TYR A 34 6.95 32.02 5.98
CA TYR A 34 8.07 32.75 5.41
C TYR A 34 9.35 31.92 5.35
N PHE A 35 9.75 31.25 6.43
CA PHE A 35 10.98 30.46 6.44
C PHE A 35 10.89 29.22 5.53
N ASN A 36 9.72 28.59 5.43
CA ASN A 36 9.50 27.48 4.49
C ASN A 36 9.53 27.94 3.03
N THR A 37 9.00 29.14 2.73
CA THR A 37 9.01 29.73 1.38
C THR A 37 10.40 30.25 0.99
N SER A 38 11.14 30.80 1.95
CA SER A 38 12.51 31.30 1.74
C SER A 38 13.51 30.16 1.55
N ALA A 39 13.34 29.05 2.28
CA ALA A 39 14.13 27.83 2.06
C ALA A 39 13.92 27.20 0.68
N SER A 40 12.75 27.42 0.07
CA SER A 40 12.48 27.02 -1.31
C SER A 40 13.07 28.01 -2.34
N GLN A 41 13.14 29.30 -2.03
CA GLN A 41 13.77 30.31 -2.91
C GLN A 41 15.30 30.33 -2.87
N GLU A 42 15.94 30.06 -1.72
CA GLU A 42 17.41 29.92 -1.64
C GLU A 42 17.92 28.68 -2.41
N GLN A 43 17.06 27.69 -2.67
CA GLN A 43 17.37 26.56 -3.56
C GLN A 43 17.28 26.91 -5.06
N GLU A 44 16.58 27.98 -5.44
CA GLU A 44 16.47 28.43 -6.85
C GLU A 44 17.67 29.26 -7.31
N SER A 45 18.44 29.89 -6.42
CA SER A 45 19.55 30.78 -6.81
C SER A 45 20.87 30.10 -7.19
N SER A 46 20.94 28.76 -7.25
CA SER A 46 22.10 28.01 -7.77
C SER A 46 21.80 27.22 -9.04
N MET A 47 20.91 27.73 -9.89
CA MET A 47 20.61 27.19 -11.22
C MET A 47 21.83 27.25 -12.16
N GLY A 48 22.69 26.24 -12.06
CA GLY A 48 23.46 25.71 -13.17
C GLY A 48 22.63 24.66 -13.92
N GLU A 49 22.87 24.54 -15.23
CA GLU A 49 22.19 23.58 -16.11
C GLU A 49 22.15 22.15 -15.55
N GLY A 50 20.93 21.58 -15.43
CA GLY A 50 20.69 20.13 -15.54
C GLY A 50 21.24 19.20 -14.45
N ASN A 51 20.94 19.43 -13.17
CA ASN A 51 21.23 18.41 -12.15
C ASN A 51 20.27 17.20 -12.26
N GLN A 52 20.69 16.09 -12.88
CA GLN A 52 19.88 14.86 -13.02
C GLN A 52 19.35 14.29 -11.69
N TRP A 53 20.07 14.48 -10.57
CA TRP A 53 19.54 14.13 -9.24
C TRP A 53 18.21 14.84 -8.98
N HIS A 54 18.16 16.15 -9.26
CA HIS A 54 16.98 16.96 -9.00
C HIS A 54 15.81 16.53 -9.88
N SER A 55 16.05 16.30 -11.17
CA SER A 55 15.01 15.88 -12.12
C SER A 55 14.37 14.55 -11.73
N CYS A 56 15.20 13.53 -11.47
CA CYS A 56 14.69 12.23 -11.04
C CYS A 56 14.07 12.26 -9.64
N SER A 57 14.63 13.05 -8.71
CA SER A 57 14.09 13.16 -7.34
C SER A 57 12.65 13.64 -7.33
N LYS A 58 12.26 14.57 -8.21
CA LYS A 58 10.89 15.10 -8.29
C LYS A 58 9.85 14.05 -8.68
N LEU A 59 10.26 13.04 -9.46
CA LEU A 59 9.40 11.92 -9.81
C LEU A 59 9.32 10.89 -8.70
N LEU A 60 10.40 10.73 -7.93
CA LEU A 60 10.49 9.72 -6.90
C LEU A 60 9.90 10.19 -5.57
N TRP A 61 10.11 11.43 -5.13
CA TRP A 61 9.55 11.95 -3.87
C TRP A 61 9.30 13.46 -3.92
N SER A 62 8.53 13.95 -2.94
CA SER A 62 8.38 15.37 -2.65
C SER A 62 9.14 15.73 -1.37
N GLY A 63 9.67 16.96 -1.30
CA GLY A 63 10.39 17.44 -0.12
C GLY A 63 11.73 16.74 0.13
N THR A 64 12.05 16.51 1.40
CA THR A 64 13.35 15.98 1.84
C THR A 64 13.34 14.45 1.91
N LEU A 65 14.34 13.82 1.29
CA LEU A 65 14.54 12.38 1.40
C LEU A 65 14.93 12.00 2.83
N ASN A 66 14.23 11.02 3.40
CA ASN A 66 14.48 10.57 4.76
C ASN A 66 15.70 9.64 4.87
N GLU A 67 16.17 9.44 6.10
CA GLU A 67 17.35 8.61 6.38
C GLU A 67 17.19 7.16 5.94
N ALA A 68 15.96 6.61 5.95
CA ALA A 68 15.69 5.22 5.58
C ALA A 68 16.16 4.90 4.16
N TRP A 69 16.06 5.85 3.24
CA TRP A 69 16.55 5.71 1.86
C TRP A 69 18.04 6.01 1.74
N LEU A 70 18.55 7.01 2.45
CA LEU A 70 19.96 7.41 2.40
C LEU A 70 20.89 6.30 2.91
N MET A 71 20.49 5.58 3.95
CA MET A 71 21.30 4.53 4.55
C MET A 71 21.13 3.14 3.90
N GLN A 72 20.10 2.96 3.05
CA GLN A 72 19.76 1.63 2.53
C GLN A 72 20.58 1.27 1.27
N GLY A 73 21.35 0.19 1.40
CA GLY A 73 21.94 -0.54 0.29
C GLY A 73 21.19 -1.84 -0.03
N ILE A 74 21.75 -2.65 -0.93
CA ILE A 74 21.22 -3.97 -1.30
C ILE A 74 22.17 -5.04 -0.77
N SER A 75 22.06 -5.35 0.52
CA SER A 75 22.92 -6.32 1.21
C SER A 75 22.10 -7.52 1.71
N PHE A 76 22.73 -8.69 1.66
CA PHE A 76 22.13 -9.93 2.17
C PHE A 76 22.36 -10.06 3.68
N SER A 77 21.44 -10.74 4.34
CA SER A 77 21.56 -11.10 5.76
C SER A 77 22.79 -11.97 5.97
N SER A 78 23.49 -11.71 7.07
CA SER A 78 24.57 -12.58 7.57
C SER A 78 24.09 -13.50 8.71
N THR A 79 22.79 -13.47 9.03
CA THR A 79 22.20 -14.33 10.06
C THR A 79 22.16 -15.78 9.55
N PRO A 80 22.72 -16.75 10.29
CA PRO A 80 22.70 -18.16 9.89
C PRO A 80 21.28 -18.69 9.65
N GLY A 81 21.04 -19.25 8.47
CA GLY A 81 19.72 -19.76 8.03
C GLY A 81 18.80 -18.72 7.40
N GLU A 82 19.23 -17.47 7.30
CA GLU A 82 18.47 -16.34 6.74
C GLU A 82 19.26 -15.59 5.65
N GLU A 83 20.38 -16.15 5.19
CA GLU A 83 21.27 -15.55 4.20
C GLU A 83 20.64 -15.41 2.81
N ILE A 84 19.47 -16.01 2.61
CA ILE A 84 18.64 -15.90 1.41
C ILE A 84 17.71 -14.71 1.44
N GLY A 85 18.12 -13.62 2.09
CA GLY A 85 17.23 -12.51 2.36
C GLY A 85 17.94 -11.17 2.39
N ILE A 86 17.37 -10.17 1.74
CA ILE A 86 17.86 -8.79 1.76
C ILE A 86 17.42 -8.11 3.07
N ILE A 87 18.36 -7.44 3.74
CA ILE A 87 18.09 -6.71 4.99
C ILE A 87 17.49 -5.34 4.71
N GLN A 88 16.55 -4.93 5.55
CA GLN A 88 15.98 -3.59 5.53
C GLN A 88 16.27 -2.89 6.86
N HIS A 89 16.80 -1.67 6.82
CA HIS A 89 17.20 -0.97 8.05
C HIS A 89 16.04 -0.21 8.70
N LYS A 90 15.23 0.47 7.90
CA LYS A 90 14.11 1.32 8.35
C LYS A 90 12.93 1.23 7.38
N ASN A 91 11.73 1.61 7.81
CA ASN A 91 10.55 1.62 6.94
C ASN A 91 10.72 2.63 5.77
N GLY A 92 10.20 2.30 4.59
CA GLY A 92 10.38 3.09 3.35
C GLY A 92 10.74 2.23 2.13
N PRO A 93 12.01 1.77 1.99
CA PRO A 93 12.50 1.09 0.78
C PRO A 93 12.02 -0.35 0.56
N CYS A 94 11.11 -0.85 1.40
CA CYS A 94 10.64 -2.24 1.40
C CYS A 94 10.19 -2.76 0.02
N GLY A 95 9.46 -1.95 -0.77
CA GLY A 95 8.98 -2.34 -2.09
C GLY A 95 10.12 -2.67 -3.06
N VAL A 96 11.18 -1.86 -3.06
CA VAL A 96 12.34 -2.10 -3.93
C VAL A 96 13.08 -3.36 -3.52
N LEU A 97 13.33 -3.52 -2.21
CA LEU A 97 14.02 -4.69 -1.68
C LEU A 97 13.22 -5.97 -1.90
N ALA A 98 11.89 -5.91 -1.74
CA ALA A 98 11.00 -7.02 -1.99
C ALA A 98 11.02 -7.44 -3.47
N VAL A 99 11.05 -6.49 -4.41
CA VAL A 99 11.17 -6.80 -5.85
C VAL A 99 12.47 -7.54 -6.14
N ILE A 100 13.60 -7.02 -5.65
CA ILE A 100 14.91 -7.66 -5.87
C ILE A 100 14.92 -9.07 -5.28
N GLN A 101 14.42 -9.23 -4.06
CA GLN A 101 14.31 -10.51 -3.36
C GLN A 101 13.43 -11.50 -4.14
N ALA A 102 12.26 -11.07 -4.61
CA ALA A 102 11.34 -11.91 -5.39
C ALA A 102 11.97 -12.36 -6.72
N LEU A 103 12.68 -11.46 -7.41
CA LEU A 103 13.34 -11.76 -8.68
C LEU A 103 14.52 -12.72 -8.50
N LEU A 104 15.33 -12.57 -7.44
CA LEU A 104 16.39 -13.51 -7.11
C LEU A 104 15.85 -14.94 -6.92
N LEU A 105 14.76 -15.08 -6.15
CA LEU A 105 14.08 -16.37 -5.96
C LEU A 105 13.50 -16.91 -7.29
N ALA A 106 12.89 -16.04 -8.10
CA ALA A 106 12.31 -16.41 -9.38
C ALA A 106 13.36 -16.90 -10.39
N PHE A 107 14.53 -16.27 -10.46
CA PHE A 107 15.60 -16.68 -11.37
C PHE A 107 16.22 -18.02 -10.97
N ARG A 108 16.29 -18.34 -9.67
CA ARG A 108 16.62 -19.71 -9.20
C ARG A 108 15.58 -20.75 -9.66
N SER A 109 14.30 -20.42 -9.59
CA SER A 109 13.23 -21.32 -10.10
C SER A 109 13.29 -21.50 -11.63
N SER A 110 13.64 -20.44 -12.36
CA SER A 110 13.62 -20.41 -13.82
C SER A 110 14.76 -21.21 -14.47
N SER A 111 15.77 -21.61 -13.69
CA SER A 111 16.97 -22.34 -14.17
C SER A 111 16.72 -23.84 -14.44
N GLY A 112 15.46 -24.23 -14.69
CA GLY A 112 15.05 -25.62 -14.89
C GLY A 112 14.87 -26.44 -13.60
N SER A 113 15.06 -25.82 -12.43
CA SER A 113 14.84 -26.46 -11.13
C SER A 113 13.34 -26.57 -10.82
N LEU A 114 12.92 -27.73 -10.33
CA LEU A 114 11.55 -27.95 -9.83
C LEU A 114 11.31 -27.29 -8.46
N SER A 115 12.38 -26.83 -7.80
CA SER A 115 12.33 -26.18 -6.49
C SER A 115 13.27 -24.97 -6.39
N ILE A 116 12.90 -24.03 -5.52
CA ILE A 116 13.72 -22.87 -5.17
C ILE A 116 14.69 -23.29 -4.06
N ASP A 117 15.99 -23.27 -4.35
CA ASP A 117 17.02 -23.45 -3.33
C ASP A 117 17.11 -22.22 -2.44
N ILE A 118 16.83 -22.44 -1.16
CA ILE A 118 16.97 -21.43 -0.10
C ILE A 118 18.06 -21.78 0.93
N THR A 119 18.82 -22.84 0.67
CA THR A 119 19.87 -23.31 1.57
C THR A 119 21.22 -22.67 1.27
N SER A 120 21.42 -22.26 0.02
CA SER A 120 22.58 -21.50 -0.41
C SER A 120 22.33 -19.99 -0.35
N PRO A 121 23.27 -19.18 0.16
CA PRO A 121 23.17 -17.72 0.13
C PRO A 121 23.14 -17.20 -1.31
N PHE A 122 22.60 -16.00 -1.53
CA PHE A 122 22.68 -15.35 -2.83
C PHE A 122 24.10 -14.87 -3.14
N SER A 123 24.54 -15.08 -4.39
CA SER A 123 25.84 -14.61 -4.86
C SER A 123 25.77 -13.16 -5.37
N ASN A 124 26.94 -12.53 -5.51
CA ASN A 124 27.04 -11.20 -6.11
C ASN A 124 26.65 -11.23 -7.61
N GLU A 125 26.96 -12.32 -8.30
CA GLU A 125 26.60 -12.54 -9.71
C GLU A 125 25.08 -12.63 -9.87
N GLU A 126 24.38 -13.33 -8.97
CA GLU A 126 22.91 -13.38 -8.97
C GLU A 126 22.31 -11.98 -8.76
N LEU A 127 22.89 -11.19 -7.85
CA LEU A 127 22.46 -9.81 -7.63
C LEU A 127 22.69 -8.93 -8.86
N VAL A 128 23.89 -8.95 -9.44
CA VAL A 128 24.22 -8.18 -10.64
C VAL A 128 23.31 -8.55 -11.81
N HIS A 129 23.04 -9.84 -12.00
CA HIS A 129 22.10 -10.31 -13.01
C HIS A 129 20.68 -9.77 -12.75
N CYS A 130 20.23 -9.81 -11.49
CA CYS A 130 18.92 -9.29 -11.10
C CYS A 130 18.79 -7.79 -11.40
N LEU A 131 19.76 -6.98 -10.96
CA LEU A 131 19.78 -5.53 -11.20
C LEU A 131 19.85 -5.21 -12.70
N THR A 132 20.66 -5.97 -13.46
CA THR A 132 20.74 -5.85 -14.93
C THR A 132 19.35 -6.02 -15.54
N LYS A 133 18.62 -7.09 -15.17
CA LYS A 133 17.31 -7.37 -15.74
C LYS A 133 16.25 -6.32 -15.40
N ILE A 134 16.30 -5.75 -14.19
CA ILE A 134 15.39 -4.65 -13.80
C ILE A 134 15.65 -3.41 -14.67
N VAL A 135 16.90 -3.00 -14.83
CA VAL A 135 17.24 -1.81 -15.62
C VAL A 135 16.96 -2.03 -17.11
N GLU A 136 17.32 -3.19 -17.67
CA GLU A 136 17.02 -3.57 -19.05
C GLU A 136 15.52 -3.58 -19.33
N ARG A 137 14.71 -4.01 -18.37
CA ARG A 137 13.25 -4.00 -18.46
C ARG A 137 12.71 -2.58 -18.57
N CYS A 138 13.23 -1.64 -17.79
CA CYS A 138 12.85 -0.22 -17.85
C CYS A 138 13.29 0.45 -19.15
N ALA A 139 14.41 0.02 -19.74
CA ALA A 139 14.94 0.57 -20.98
C ALA A 139 14.14 0.20 -22.24
N GLU A 140 13.20 -0.75 -22.16
CA GLU A 140 12.45 -1.30 -23.29
C GLU A 140 13.35 -1.69 -24.47
N ASN A 141 13.39 -0.89 -25.55
CA ASN A 141 14.20 -1.14 -26.76
C ASN A 141 15.39 -0.18 -26.91
N LYS A 142 15.69 0.66 -25.91
CA LYS A 142 16.84 1.60 -25.98
C LYS A 142 18.16 0.83 -26.10
N GLU A 143 19.06 1.31 -26.96
CA GLU A 143 20.40 0.73 -27.13
C GLU A 143 21.36 1.15 -26.02
N LYS A 144 21.32 2.44 -25.65
CA LYS A 144 22.12 3.05 -24.59
C LYS A 144 21.31 3.18 -23.31
N ILE A 145 21.78 2.53 -22.26
CA ILE A 145 21.08 2.39 -20.97
C ILE A 145 21.90 3.11 -19.88
N PRO A 146 21.31 4.09 -19.18
CA PRO A 146 22.00 4.83 -18.14
C PRO A 146 22.13 4.01 -16.85
N LEU A 147 23.36 3.90 -16.35
CA LEU A 147 23.68 3.35 -15.03
C LEU A 147 24.23 4.46 -14.14
N CYS A 148 23.61 4.63 -12.97
CA CYS A 148 23.97 5.64 -11.99
C CYS A 148 24.99 5.10 -10.98
N SER A 149 25.93 5.95 -10.59
CA SER A 149 26.82 5.75 -9.44
C SER A 149 27.02 7.07 -8.70
N TRP A 150 27.45 7.02 -7.44
CA TRP A 150 27.84 8.22 -6.71
C TRP A 150 29.21 8.71 -7.19
N GLU A 151 29.39 10.03 -7.27
CA GLU A 151 30.72 10.61 -7.50
C GLU A 151 31.65 10.40 -6.30
N SER A 152 31.10 10.54 -5.09
CA SER A 152 31.75 10.23 -3.82
C SER A 152 30.87 9.27 -3.01
N ASP A 153 29.77 9.79 -2.47
CA ASP A 153 28.77 9.05 -1.73
C ASP A 153 27.40 9.74 -1.81
N VAL A 154 26.38 9.12 -1.22
CA VAL A 154 24.99 9.60 -1.25
C VAL A 154 24.80 11.00 -0.62
N ASN A 155 25.65 11.41 0.34
CA ASN A 155 25.48 12.70 1.03
C ASN A 155 25.83 13.90 0.15
N ASP A 156 26.72 13.72 -0.83
CA ASP A 156 27.05 14.77 -1.81
C ASP A 156 25.95 14.97 -2.85
N ARG A 157 25.02 14.01 -2.99
CA ARG A 157 23.89 14.07 -3.93
C ARG A 157 24.30 14.33 -5.39
N LYS A 158 25.52 13.97 -5.75
CA LYS A 158 26.07 14.06 -7.13
C LYS A 158 26.11 12.68 -7.77
N LEU A 159 25.37 12.55 -8.87
CA LEU A 159 25.27 11.32 -9.66
C LEU A 159 26.24 11.39 -10.84
N ARG A 160 27.02 10.33 -11.01
CA ARG A 160 27.69 10.02 -12.28
C ARG A 160 26.82 9.06 -13.07
N ILE A 161 26.59 9.37 -14.34
CA ILE A 161 25.80 8.55 -15.25
C ILE A 161 26.69 8.00 -16.35
N GLU A 162 26.71 6.68 -16.51
CA GLU A 162 27.36 6.01 -17.65
C GLU A 162 26.31 5.39 -18.55
N TYR A 163 26.41 5.65 -19.86
CA TYR A 163 25.52 5.06 -20.86
C TYR A 163 26.14 3.81 -21.46
N CYS A 164 25.66 2.65 -21.04
CA CYS A 164 26.17 1.35 -21.46
C CYS A 164 25.31 0.76 -22.59
N ASN A 165 25.92 -0.03 -23.47
CA ASN A 165 25.16 -0.95 -24.33
C ASN A 165 24.64 -2.11 -23.48
N ARG A 166 23.54 -2.77 -23.89
CA ARG A 166 22.96 -3.94 -23.20
C ARG A 166 23.99 -5.01 -22.81
N GLU A 167 24.86 -5.37 -23.75
CA GLU A 167 25.91 -6.37 -23.57
C GLU A 167 26.91 -6.02 -22.46
N ASN A 168 27.04 -4.74 -22.10
CA ASN A 168 28.02 -4.26 -21.12
C ASN A 168 27.41 -3.95 -19.75
N ILE A 169 26.08 -3.95 -19.60
CA ILE A 169 25.41 -3.56 -18.35
C ILE A 169 25.87 -4.44 -17.20
N GLU A 170 25.87 -5.75 -17.40
CA GLU A 170 26.22 -6.73 -16.37
C GLU A 170 27.66 -6.52 -15.88
N ALA A 171 28.60 -6.33 -16.81
CA ALA A 171 30.00 -6.05 -16.50
C ALA A 171 30.19 -4.72 -15.75
N THR A 172 29.51 -3.65 -16.18
CA THR A 172 29.59 -2.34 -15.52
C THR A 172 28.96 -2.36 -14.12
N LEU A 173 27.82 -3.03 -13.94
CA LEU A 173 27.19 -3.21 -12.63
C LEU A 173 28.08 -4.05 -11.71
N HIS A 174 28.70 -5.11 -12.22
CA HIS A 174 29.64 -5.91 -11.45
C HIS A 174 30.82 -5.09 -10.93
N GLN A 175 31.40 -4.21 -11.76
CA GLN A 175 32.50 -3.33 -11.35
C GLN A 175 32.09 -2.30 -10.28
N ARG A 176 30.80 -1.98 -10.17
CA ARG A 176 30.26 -0.94 -9.27
C ARG A 176 29.40 -1.51 -8.16
N LEU A 177 29.32 -2.83 -8.04
CA LEU A 177 28.38 -3.51 -7.15
C LEU A 177 28.52 -3.03 -5.69
N ASP A 178 29.73 -2.73 -5.25
CA ASP A 178 29.99 -2.24 -3.89
C ASP A 178 29.17 -0.99 -3.55
N GLN A 179 28.97 -0.06 -4.50
CA GLN A 179 28.14 1.12 -4.26
C GLN A 179 26.65 0.78 -4.13
N TYR A 180 26.16 -0.22 -4.88
CA TYR A 180 24.78 -0.69 -4.78
C TYR A 180 24.50 -1.45 -3.47
N LYS A 181 25.54 -2.06 -2.87
CA LYS A 181 25.44 -2.77 -1.58
C LYS A 181 25.58 -1.84 -0.36
N GLN A 182 26.11 -0.63 -0.55
CA GLN A 182 26.33 0.37 0.51
C GLN A 182 25.19 1.40 0.60
N ALA A 183 25.31 2.34 1.53
CA ALA A 183 24.34 3.41 1.76
C ALA A 183 24.00 4.18 0.46
N GLY A 184 22.70 4.33 0.19
CA GLY A 184 22.18 4.97 -1.01
C GLY A 184 22.17 4.06 -2.25
N GLY A 185 22.59 2.81 -2.15
CA GLY A 185 22.63 1.87 -3.28
C GLY A 185 21.26 1.60 -3.90
N VAL A 186 20.19 1.60 -3.09
CA VAL A 186 18.81 1.48 -3.61
C VAL A 186 18.44 2.66 -4.50
N LEU A 187 18.88 3.88 -4.16
CA LEU A 187 18.61 5.07 -4.95
C LEU A 187 19.30 5.01 -6.32
N LEU A 188 20.53 4.47 -6.39
CA LEU A 188 21.24 4.26 -7.66
C LEU A 188 20.43 3.38 -8.63
N LEU A 189 19.80 2.32 -8.12
CA LEU A 189 18.90 1.48 -8.92
C LEU A 189 17.69 2.29 -9.41
N LEU A 190 17.02 3.02 -8.51
CA LEU A 190 15.84 3.81 -8.87
C LEU A 190 16.14 4.87 -9.92
N PHE A 191 17.23 5.61 -9.77
CA PHE A 191 17.66 6.60 -10.77
C PHE A 191 17.98 5.95 -12.12
N SER A 192 18.69 4.82 -12.11
CA SER A 192 18.97 4.07 -13.33
C SER A 192 17.69 3.63 -14.02
N CYS A 193 16.66 3.18 -13.26
CA CYS A 193 15.37 2.77 -13.80
C CYS A 193 14.54 3.94 -14.36
N VAL A 194 14.45 5.06 -13.63
CA VAL A 194 13.73 6.26 -14.05
C VAL A 194 14.34 6.83 -15.33
N LEU A 195 15.67 6.97 -15.39
CA LEU A 195 16.36 7.44 -16.59
C LEU A 195 16.24 6.44 -17.75
N SER A 196 16.31 5.14 -17.47
CA SER A 196 16.13 4.09 -18.48
C SER A 196 14.73 4.12 -19.09
N ARG A 197 13.68 4.31 -18.29
CA ARG A 197 12.31 4.52 -18.80
C ARG A 197 12.17 5.88 -19.50
N GLY A 198 12.82 6.90 -18.96
CA GLY A 198 12.72 8.30 -19.36
C GLY A 198 11.65 9.02 -18.54
N GLU A 199 11.99 10.21 -18.04
CA GLU A 199 11.19 10.96 -17.07
C GLU A 199 9.76 11.28 -17.55
N GLU A 200 9.62 11.68 -18.82
CA GLU A 200 8.31 11.92 -19.44
C GLU A 200 7.47 10.65 -19.52
N ASN A 201 8.09 9.51 -19.83
CA ASN A 201 7.38 8.23 -19.89
C ASN A 201 6.97 7.76 -18.49
N VAL A 202 7.84 7.93 -17.49
CA VAL A 202 7.49 7.64 -16.08
C VAL A 202 6.28 8.48 -15.66
N THR A 203 6.30 9.77 -15.96
CA THR A 203 5.19 10.69 -15.67
C THR A 203 3.90 10.24 -16.34
N ARG A 204 3.96 9.92 -17.65
CA ARG A 204 2.80 9.45 -18.41
C ARG A 204 2.26 8.11 -17.89
N ASP A 205 3.14 7.18 -17.52
CA ASP A 205 2.75 5.87 -17.01
C ASP A 205 2.04 5.98 -15.65
N ALA A 206 2.59 6.78 -14.73
CA ALA A 206 2.06 6.97 -13.38
C ALA A 206 0.70 7.68 -13.39
N LEU A 207 0.60 8.79 -14.13
CA LEU A 207 -0.62 9.60 -14.20
C LEU A 207 -1.75 8.97 -15.04
N ALA A 208 -1.52 7.80 -15.64
CA ALA A 208 -2.57 7.10 -16.38
C ALA A 208 -3.70 6.58 -15.45
N PHE A 209 -3.33 6.12 -14.25
CA PHE A 209 -4.26 5.53 -13.28
C PHE A 209 -3.90 5.79 -11.81
N GLY A 210 -2.81 6.51 -11.54
CA GLY A 210 -2.33 6.83 -10.21
C GLY A 210 -1.81 8.26 -10.15
N GLU A 211 -0.88 8.51 -9.24
CA GLU A 211 -0.35 9.84 -8.96
C GLU A 211 1.18 9.84 -8.88
N LEU A 212 1.77 11.02 -8.96
CA LEU A 212 3.17 11.27 -8.59
C LEU A 212 3.20 11.97 -7.22
N PRO A 213 4.30 11.83 -6.46
CA PRO A 213 5.52 11.07 -6.76
C PRO A 213 5.40 9.56 -6.52
N LEU A 214 6.38 8.78 -7.01
CA LEU A 214 6.43 7.32 -6.89
C LEU A 214 6.68 6.81 -5.46
N LEU A 215 7.02 7.70 -4.52
CA LEU A 215 7.10 7.43 -3.09
C LEU A 215 6.09 8.31 -2.35
N TYR A 216 5.21 7.69 -1.57
CA TYR A 216 4.05 8.36 -1.00
C TYR A 216 4.19 8.67 0.49
N GLY A 217 3.63 9.82 0.89
CA GLY A 217 3.41 10.21 2.28
C GLY A 217 4.68 10.62 3.04
N PRO A 218 4.53 11.00 4.32
CA PRO A 218 5.64 11.49 5.15
C PRO A 218 6.74 10.45 5.39
N HIS A 219 6.41 9.17 5.22
CA HIS A 219 7.35 8.06 5.38
C HIS A 219 8.01 7.61 4.06
N LEU A 220 7.67 8.24 2.93
CA LEU A 220 8.21 7.93 1.60
C LEU A 220 8.10 6.43 1.28
N LEU A 221 6.87 5.91 1.38
CA LEU A 221 6.55 4.51 1.16
C LEU A 221 6.50 4.19 -0.33
N CYS A 222 6.90 2.97 -0.69
CA CYS A 222 6.82 2.52 -2.08
C CYS A 222 5.35 2.47 -2.56
N THR A 223 5.09 2.99 -3.75
CA THR A 223 3.78 2.89 -4.41
C THR A 223 3.69 1.64 -5.29
N SER A 224 2.48 1.31 -5.74
CA SER A 224 2.32 0.26 -6.77
C SER A 224 2.91 0.68 -8.11
N GLU A 225 2.90 1.96 -8.45
CA GLU A 225 3.55 2.52 -9.64
C GLU A 225 5.06 2.26 -9.63
N LEU A 226 5.72 2.49 -8.49
CA LEU A 226 7.14 2.18 -8.32
C LEU A 226 7.41 0.68 -8.46
N LEU A 227 6.60 -0.15 -7.80
CA LEU A 227 6.71 -1.61 -7.88
C LEU A 227 6.60 -2.08 -9.33
N MET A 228 5.61 -1.57 -10.06
CA MET A 228 5.34 -1.93 -11.44
C MET A 228 6.40 -1.39 -12.42
N LEU A 229 7.03 -0.25 -12.12
CA LEU A 229 8.20 0.21 -12.88
C LEU A 229 9.31 -0.84 -12.85
N LEU A 230 9.66 -1.35 -11.67
CA LEU A 230 10.73 -2.34 -11.51
C LEU A 230 10.37 -3.70 -12.12
N LEU A 231 9.10 -4.09 -12.06
CA LEU A 231 8.62 -5.40 -12.55
C LEU A 231 8.31 -5.43 -14.04
N THR A 232 7.75 -4.35 -14.60
CA THR A 232 7.25 -4.33 -15.98
C THR A 232 7.97 -3.33 -16.88
N GLY A 233 8.78 -2.45 -16.28
CA GLY A 233 9.45 -1.36 -16.98
C GLY A 233 8.57 -0.13 -17.15
N LYS A 234 7.33 -0.16 -16.66
CA LYS A 234 6.35 0.94 -16.76
C LYS A 234 5.79 1.28 -15.39
N ALA A 235 5.78 2.56 -15.05
CA ALA A 235 5.32 3.04 -13.75
C ALA A 235 3.77 3.08 -13.65
N ASN A 236 3.08 2.02 -14.08
CA ASN A 236 1.63 1.94 -14.08
C ASN A 236 1.15 1.06 -12.91
N GLY A 237 0.63 1.68 -11.86
CA GLY A 237 0.19 1.02 -10.63
C GLY A 237 -1.19 0.33 -10.71
N ALA A 238 -1.80 0.21 -11.89
CA ALA A 238 -3.09 -0.44 -12.07
C ALA A 238 -3.00 -1.98 -11.96
N VAL A 239 -2.79 -2.47 -10.74
CA VAL A 239 -2.62 -3.89 -10.40
C VAL A 239 -3.94 -4.66 -10.30
N GLY A 240 -5.08 -3.96 -10.36
CA GLY A 240 -6.42 -4.56 -10.34
C GLY A 240 -6.80 -5.26 -11.64
N ALA A 241 -7.76 -6.19 -11.56
CA ALA A 241 -8.22 -7.01 -12.69
C ALA A 241 -9.10 -6.25 -13.69
N TYR A 242 -9.55 -5.03 -13.37
CA TYR A 242 -10.49 -4.28 -14.21
C TYR A 242 -9.89 -2.98 -14.75
N ARG A 243 -10.35 -2.60 -15.93
CA ARG A 243 -10.14 -1.28 -16.52
C ARG A 243 -11.14 -0.29 -15.92
N PRO A 244 -10.97 1.04 -16.12
CA PRO A 244 -11.92 2.03 -15.63
C PRO A 244 -13.35 1.87 -16.16
N ASP A 245 -13.52 1.21 -17.30
CA ASP A 245 -14.83 0.89 -17.88
C ASP A 245 -15.50 -0.35 -17.22
N GLY A 246 -14.89 -0.92 -16.18
CA GLY A 246 -15.38 -2.09 -15.47
C GLY A 246 -15.13 -3.42 -16.19
N ASN A 247 -14.63 -3.40 -17.42
CA ASN A 247 -14.30 -4.62 -18.15
C ASN A 247 -13.00 -5.24 -17.60
N LYS A 248 -12.95 -6.57 -17.57
CA LYS A 248 -11.73 -7.30 -17.19
C LYS A 248 -10.57 -6.92 -18.12
N ARG A 249 -9.42 -6.66 -17.52
CA ARG A 249 -8.15 -6.54 -18.23
C ARG A 249 -7.82 -7.91 -18.83
N LEU A 250 -7.85 -7.98 -20.14
CA LEU A 250 -7.51 -9.17 -20.91
C LEU A 250 -6.05 -9.11 -21.35
N GLY A 251 -5.40 -10.27 -21.40
CA GLY A 251 -4.01 -10.43 -21.80
C GLY A 251 -3.07 -10.58 -20.60
N ASP A 252 -1.94 -11.24 -20.83
CA ASP A 252 -0.93 -11.43 -19.80
C ASP A 252 -0.08 -10.17 -19.61
N LEU A 253 0.01 -9.70 -18.36
CA LEU A 253 0.99 -8.70 -17.98
C LEU A 253 2.39 -9.32 -18.14
N SER A 254 3.27 -8.67 -18.91
CA SER A 254 4.67 -9.10 -18.99
C SER A 254 5.43 -8.66 -17.76
N VAL A 255 5.46 -9.53 -16.74
CA VAL A 255 6.14 -9.31 -15.47
C VAL A 255 7.52 -9.97 -15.49
N LEU A 256 8.56 -9.23 -15.11
CA LEU A 256 9.93 -9.74 -15.03
C LEU A 256 9.99 -10.90 -14.01
N GLY A 257 10.70 -11.97 -14.38
CA GLY A 257 10.77 -13.20 -13.58
C GLY A 257 9.44 -13.96 -13.44
N GLY A 258 8.36 -13.48 -14.05
CA GLY A 258 7.04 -14.10 -13.95
C GLY A 258 6.49 -14.12 -12.52
N VAL A 259 6.94 -13.22 -11.64
CA VAL A 259 6.51 -13.12 -10.24
C VAL A 259 5.11 -12.54 -10.11
N GLY A 260 4.46 -12.84 -9.00
CA GLY A 260 3.11 -12.37 -8.68
C GLY A 260 3.08 -11.19 -7.71
N LEU A 261 1.87 -10.71 -7.46
CA LEU A 261 1.53 -9.75 -6.41
C LEU A 261 0.22 -10.18 -5.75
N LEU A 262 0.19 -10.21 -4.43
CA LEU A 262 -1.02 -10.28 -3.63
C LEU A 262 -1.13 -9.00 -2.83
N SER A 263 -2.29 -8.35 -2.87
CA SER A 263 -2.48 -7.04 -2.23
C SER A 263 -3.66 -7.03 -1.29
N TYR A 264 -3.46 -6.46 -0.11
CA TYR A 264 -4.50 -6.15 0.86
C TYR A 264 -5.58 -5.22 0.27
N GLN A 265 -5.24 -4.39 -0.72
CA GLN A 265 -6.22 -3.55 -1.42
C GLN A 265 -7.32 -4.36 -2.11
N GLU A 266 -7.07 -5.61 -2.52
CA GLU A 266 -8.14 -6.49 -3.04
C GLU A 266 -9.24 -6.69 -1.98
N PHE A 267 -8.85 -6.81 -0.71
CA PHE A 267 -9.81 -6.94 0.38
C PHE A 267 -10.51 -5.61 0.68
N GLU A 268 -9.79 -4.49 0.68
CA GLU A 268 -10.34 -3.16 1.00
C GLU A 268 -11.30 -2.65 -0.07
N THR A 269 -10.93 -2.81 -1.34
CA THR A 269 -11.69 -2.29 -2.49
C THR A 269 -12.70 -3.29 -3.04
N GLY A 270 -12.52 -4.58 -2.74
CA GLY A 270 -13.26 -5.67 -3.39
C GLY A 270 -12.89 -5.89 -4.86
N ILE A 271 -11.89 -5.18 -5.38
CA ILE A 271 -11.38 -5.33 -6.75
C ILE A 271 -10.31 -6.43 -6.75
N PRO A 272 -10.52 -7.56 -7.45
CA PRO A 272 -9.50 -8.60 -7.56
C PRO A 272 -8.21 -8.05 -8.15
N VAL A 273 -7.06 -8.54 -7.67
CA VAL A 273 -5.78 -8.35 -8.35
C VAL A 273 -5.82 -9.01 -9.73
N HIS A 274 -5.11 -8.43 -10.69
CA HIS A 274 -4.98 -8.97 -12.05
C HIS A 274 -4.57 -10.44 -12.04
N ASP A 275 -5.20 -11.26 -12.90
CA ASP A 275 -5.02 -12.71 -12.92
C ASP A 275 -3.55 -13.13 -13.04
N THR A 276 -2.77 -12.53 -13.95
CA THR A 276 -1.32 -12.80 -14.11
C THR A 276 -0.51 -12.53 -12.84
N LEU A 277 -0.89 -11.53 -12.04
CA LEU A 277 -0.21 -11.21 -10.79
C LEU A 277 -0.65 -12.15 -9.67
N LYS A 278 -1.92 -12.56 -9.66
CA LYS A 278 -2.47 -13.48 -8.65
C LYS A 278 -2.02 -14.93 -8.87
N SER A 279 -1.95 -15.35 -10.13
CA SER A 279 -1.54 -16.67 -10.61
C SER A 279 -0.27 -16.55 -11.48
N PRO A 280 0.90 -16.28 -10.86
CA PRO A 280 2.17 -16.08 -11.57
C PRO A 280 2.74 -17.36 -12.20
N GLN A 281 3.78 -17.20 -13.03
CA GLN A 281 4.48 -18.30 -13.69
C GLN A 281 5.38 -19.09 -12.74
N VAL A 282 5.91 -18.41 -11.73
CA VAL A 282 6.67 -18.98 -10.62
C VAL A 282 5.90 -18.77 -9.32
N SER A 283 5.98 -19.71 -8.38
CA SER A 283 5.32 -19.59 -7.07
C SER A 283 6.04 -18.59 -6.14
N VAL A 284 6.23 -17.35 -6.60
CA VAL A 284 6.81 -16.24 -5.86
C VAL A 284 5.90 -15.03 -6.03
N TRP A 285 5.49 -14.44 -4.91
CA TRP A 285 4.61 -13.28 -4.85
C TRP A 285 5.23 -12.19 -4.01
N LEU A 286 5.08 -10.96 -4.47
CA LEU A 286 5.15 -9.79 -3.61
C LEU A 286 3.87 -9.73 -2.78
N LEU A 287 4.00 -9.50 -1.48
CA LEU A 287 2.88 -9.24 -0.59
C LEU A 287 2.82 -7.75 -0.28
N HIS A 288 1.71 -7.12 -0.61
CA HIS A 288 1.39 -5.75 -0.23
C HIS A 288 0.39 -5.77 0.92
N SER A 289 0.83 -5.45 2.14
CA SER A 289 0.03 -5.54 3.36
C SER A 289 -0.46 -4.18 3.88
N GLY A 290 -0.76 -3.24 2.98
CA GLY A 290 -1.21 -1.88 3.31
C GLY A 290 -0.12 -0.84 3.08
N ASP A 291 0.82 -0.71 4.01
CA ASP A 291 1.92 0.27 3.94
C ASP A 291 3.31 -0.37 3.73
N HIS A 292 3.35 -1.70 3.61
CA HIS A 292 4.58 -2.48 3.60
C HIS A 292 4.55 -3.58 2.53
N PHE A 293 5.73 -3.84 1.94
CA PHE A 293 5.94 -4.88 0.94
C PHE A 293 6.90 -5.95 1.47
N THR A 294 6.52 -7.21 1.31
CA THR A 294 7.34 -8.38 1.67
C THR A 294 7.26 -9.44 0.57
N VAL A 295 7.93 -10.57 0.75
CA VAL A 295 7.95 -11.66 -0.26
C VAL A 295 7.39 -12.94 0.32
N LEU A 296 6.54 -13.61 -0.44
CA LEU A 296 5.96 -14.92 -0.13
C LEU A 296 6.24 -15.88 -1.29
N PHE A 297 6.64 -17.12 -1.02
CA PHE A 297 6.92 -18.08 -2.08
C PHE A 297 6.71 -19.53 -1.65
N GLN A 298 6.55 -20.44 -2.62
CA GLN A 298 6.65 -21.88 -2.40
C GLN A 298 8.03 -22.36 -2.83
N LYS A 299 8.62 -23.29 -2.08
CA LYS A 299 9.87 -23.94 -2.51
C LYS A 299 9.62 -24.85 -3.69
N ASP A 300 8.65 -25.75 -3.58
CA ASP A 300 8.34 -26.76 -4.60
C ASP A 300 7.22 -26.28 -5.52
N LYS A 301 7.31 -26.65 -6.80
CA LYS A 301 6.40 -26.15 -7.83
C LYS A 301 4.96 -26.67 -7.69
N ASN A 302 4.02 -25.73 -7.75
CA ASN A 302 2.63 -25.86 -8.23
C ASN A 302 1.69 -26.88 -7.54
N SER A 303 1.55 -26.84 -6.21
CA SER A 303 0.22 -27.09 -5.65
C SER A 303 -0.47 -25.76 -5.41
N SER A 304 -1.59 -25.53 -6.09
CA SER A 304 -2.56 -24.47 -5.75
C SER A 304 -3.68 -25.00 -4.84
N THR A 305 -3.62 -26.28 -4.49
CA THR A 305 -4.56 -26.96 -3.60
C THR A 305 -4.00 -26.99 -2.19
N PRO A 306 -4.71 -26.42 -1.20
CA PRO A 306 -4.32 -26.53 0.19
C PRO A 306 -4.22 -27.99 0.68
N PRO A 307 -3.36 -28.29 1.66
CA PRO A 307 -2.51 -27.35 2.40
C PRO A 307 -1.34 -26.79 1.57
N LEU A 308 -1.14 -25.48 1.65
CA LEU A 308 -0.03 -24.80 1.00
C LEU A 308 1.04 -24.47 2.03
N GLN A 309 2.26 -24.93 1.79
CA GLN A 309 3.43 -24.49 2.55
C GLN A 309 4.05 -23.28 1.85
N LEU A 310 3.98 -22.12 2.51
CA LEU A 310 4.47 -20.84 2.00
C LEU A 310 5.59 -20.32 2.90
N TYR A 311 6.62 -19.77 2.29
CA TYR A 311 7.74 -19.14 2.95
C TYR A 311 7.63 -17.63 2.81
N HIS A 312 7.66 -16.93 3.94
CA HIS A 312 7.56 -15.48 4.02
C HIS A 312 8.89 -14.88 4.46
N TRP A 313 9.45 -13.98 3.66
CA TRP A 313 10.62 -13.21 4.02
C TRP A 313 10.22 -11.81 4.49
N ASN A 314 10.69 -11.43 5.68
CA ASN A 314 10.64 -10.06 6.18
C ASN A 314 12.05 -9.59 6.56
N GLY A 315 12.55 -8.56 5.86
CA GLY A 315 13.86 -7.96 6.14
C GLY A 315 13.85 -6.84 7.16
N LEU A 316 12.68 -6.35 7.60
CA LEU A 316 12.52 -5.13 8.40
C LEU A 316 12.40 -5.43 9.92
N PRO A 317 13.24 -4.82 10.78
CA PRO A 317 13.10 -4.87 12.24
C PRO A 317 11.80 -4.22 12.76
N PRO A 318 11.29 -4.62 13.94
CA PRO A 318 11.83 -5.66 14.83
C PRO A 318 11.44 -7.09 14.42
N GLY A 319 10.55 -7.26 13.43
CA GLY A 319 10.04 -8.57 13.00
C GLY A 319 10.92 -9.31 12.00
N GLY A 320 12.08 -8.76 11.65
CA GLY A 320 13.03 -9.27 10.67
C GLY A 320 14.48 -8.86 11.01
N PRO A 321 15.51 -9.40 10.33
CA PRO A 321 15.41 -10.41 9.27
C PRO A 321 14.78 -11.70 9.79
N ARG A 322 13.87 -12.28 9.01
CA ARG A 322 13.16 -13.51 9.36
C ARG A 322 12.64 -14.22 8.13
N LEU A 323 12.90 -15.52 8.06
CA LEU A 323 12.20 -16.43 7.17
C LEU A 323 11.18 -17.26 7.96
N ALA A 324 9.88 -17.01 7.73
CA ALA A 324 8.81 -17.77 8.35
C ALA A 324 8.23 -18.81 7.40
N CYS A 325 7.90 -19.99 7.91
CA CYS A 325 7.11 -20.99 7.20
C CYS A 325 5.66 -20.88 7.67
N ILE A 326 4.72 -20.74 6.73
CA ILE A 326 3.30 -20.56 6.96
C ILE A 326 2.58 -21.71 6.25
N GLU A 327 1.77 -22.45 6.99
CA GLU A 327 0.86 -23.44 6.40
C GLU A 327 -0.51 -22.79 6.21
N VAL A 328 -0.98 -22.74 4.97
CA VAL A 328 -2.28 -22.18 4.62
C VAL A 328 -3.24 -23.31 4.28
N GLN A 329 -4.31 -23.39 5.07
CA GLN A 329 -5.43 -24.30 4.87
C GLN A 329 -6.57 -23.57 4.16
N GLY A 330 -7.29 -24.27 3.27
CA GLY A 330 -8.40 -23.67 2.56
C GLY A 330 -9.19 -24.68 1.73
N GLU A 331 -10.48 -24.41 1.53
CA GLU A 331 -11.38 -25.25 0.73
C GLU A 331 -11.49 -24.77 -0.73
N LYS A 332 -10.96 -23.58 -1.02
CA LYS A 332 -11.10 -22.92 -2.32
C LYS A 332 -9.76 -22.82 -3.02
N THR A 333 -9.77 -23.11 -4.32
CA THR A 333 -8.65 -22.87 -5.22
C THR A 333 -8.64 -21.40 -5.68
N ILE A 334 -7.47 -20.94 -6.14
CA ILE A 334 -7.33 -19.62 -6.75
C ILE A 334 -8.23 -19.57 -8.00
N THR A 335 -9.05 -18.53 -8.12
CA THR A 335 -9.95 -18.33 -9.25
C THR A 335 -9.64 -17.00 -9.93
N SER A 336 -9.79 -16.99 -11.26
CA SER A 336 -9.69 -15.79 -12.09
C SER A 336 -10.79 -14.80 -11.75
N ALA A 337 -10.49 -13.51 -11.92
CA ALA A 337 -11.50 -12.47 -11.80
C ALA A 337 -12.66 -12.67 -12.82
N PRO A 338 -13.92 -12.36 -12.45
CA PRO A 338 -15.05 -12.34 -13.38
C PRO A 338 -14.80 -11.47 -14.62
N PRO A 339 -15.48 -11.70 -15.77
CA PRO A 339 -15.28 -10.91 -16.99
C PRO A 339 -15.65 -9.43 -16.88
N VAL A 340 -16.58 -9.10 -15.98
CA VAL A 340 -17.06 -7.74 -15.74
C VAL A 340 -17.08 -7.52 -14.24
N SER A 341 -16.59 -6.35 -13.82
CA SER A 341 -16.73 -5.90 -12.44
C SER A 341 -18.21 -5.73 -12.13
N LYS A 342 -18.72 -6.51 -11.17
CA LYS A 342 -20.02 -6.21 -10.58
C LYS A 342 -19.77 -5.17 -9.50
N GLU A 343 -20.53 -4.07 -9.51
CA GLU A 343 -20.55 -3.13 -8.39
C GLU A 343 -20.84 -3.91 -7.10
N THR A 344 -19.86 -3.93 -6.20
CA THR A 344 -19.94 -4.58 -4.90
C THR A 344 -20.66 -3.70 -3.90
N TYR A 345 -20.69 -2.39 -4.14
CA TYR A 345 -21.49 -1.43 -3.41
C TYR A 345 -22.84 -1.26 -4.10
N CYS A 346 -23.90 -1.68 -3.41
CA CYS A 346 -25.25 -1.25 -3.70
C CYS A 346 -25.74 -0.45 -2.50
N LYS A 347 -26.63 0.51 -2.72
CA LYS A 347 -27.30 1.22 -1.63
C LYS A 347 -27.85 0.19 -0.62
N PRO A 348 -27.46 0.26 0.66
CA PRO A 348 -27.94 -0.69 1.65
C PRO A 348 -29.46 -0.56 1.80
N ILE A 349 -30.12 -1.69 2.00
CA ILE A 349 -31.58 -1.72 2.20
C ILE A 349 -31.86 -1.57 3.69
N ALA A 350 -32.90 -0.84 4.05
CA ALA A 350 -33.32 -0.70 5.44
C ALA A 350 -33.45 -2.09 6.10
N GLY A 351 -32.85 -2.24 7.29
CA GLY A 351 -32.76 -3.51 8.02
C GLY A 351 -31.56 -4.39 7.67
N GLU A 352 -30.76 -4.08 6.63
CA GLU A 352 -29.50 -4.79 6.38
C GLU A 352 -28.47 -4.44 7.47
N ILE A 353 -27.63 -5.40 7.87
CA ILE A 353 -26.52 -5.11 8.79
C ILE A 353 -25.51 -4.21 8.09
N GLU A 354 -25.30 -3.02 8.64
CA GLU A 354 -24.34 -2.04 8.17
C GLU A 354 -23.01 -2.14 8.94
N ASP A 355 -23.07 -2.39 10.27
CA ASP A 355 -21.88 -2.49 11.10
C ASP A 355 -22.09 -3.27 12.42
N ILE A 356 -20.98 -3.63 13.08
CA ILE A 356 -20.95 -4.21 14.42
C ILE A 356 -20.20 -3.25 15.36
N VAL A 357 -20.92 -2.71 16.35
CA VAL A 357 -20.36 -1.77 17.33
C VAL A 357 -19.42 -2.49 18.28
N GLN A 358 -19.94 -3.48 19.00
CA GLN A 358 -19.23 -4.14 20.10
C GLN A 358 -19.82 -5.52 20.42
N ALA A 359 -19.06 -6.32 21.17
CA ALA A 359 -19.53 -7.56 21.79
C ALA A 359 -20.07 -7.29 23.21
N SER A 360 -21.05 -8.07 23.65
CA SER A 360 -21.66 -7.96 24.98
C SER A 360 -20.61 -8.16 26.07
N ALA A 361 -20.44 -7.17 26.95
CA ALA A 361 -19.52 -7.26 28.07
C ALA A 361 -19.93 -8.36 29.06
N GLU A 362 -21.24 -8.57 29.24
CA GLU A 362 -21.79 -9.63 30.08
C GLU A 362 -21.44 -11.02 29.52
N ASP A 363 -21.64 -11.22 28.21
CA ASP A 363 -21.38 -12.52 27.58
C ASP A 363 -19.88 -12.81 27.52
N LYS A 364 -19.05 -11.78 27.33
CA LYS A 364 -17.58 -11.88 27.43
C LYS A 364 -17.12 -12.32 28.82
N ALA A 365 -17.76 -11.79 29.87
CA ALA A 365 -17.44 -12.18 31.25
C ALA A 365 -17.92 -13.61 31.57
N LYS A 366 -19.08 -14.02 31.04
CA LYS A 366 -19.65 -15.36 31.24
C LYS A 366 -18.94 -16.45 30.43
N HIS A 367 -18.50 -16.11 29.23
CA HIS A 367 -17.93 -17.04 28.25
C HIS A 367 -16.59 -16.48 27.71
N PRO A 368 -15.56 -16.36 28.56
CA PRO A 368 -14.27 -15.85 28.11
C PRO A 368 -13.72 -16.74 26.98
N GLU A 369 -13.13 -16.10 25.96
CA GLU A 369 -12.53 -16.78 24.79
C GLU A 369 -13.50 -17.59 23.92
N ASN A 370 -14.80 -17.60 24.22
CA ASN A 370 -15.82 -18.26 23.41
C ASN A 370 -16.71 -17.22 22.72
N TRP A 371 -16.15 -16.53 21.73
CA TRP A 371 -16.82 -15.43 21.02
C TRP A 371 -18.05 -15.87 20.22
N GLN A 372 -18.18 -17.17 19.94
CA GLN A 372 -19.34 -17.75 19.26
C GLN A 372 -20.55 -17.86 20.20
N ALA A 373 -20.36 -17.75 21.51
CA ALA A 373 -21.44 -17.70 22.51
C ALA A 373 -21.91 -16.28 22.84
N TRP A 374 -21.29 -15.24 22.26
CA TRP A 374 -21.62 -13.84 22.59
C TRP A 374 -22.72 -13.26 21.72
N ARG A 375 -23.40 -12.26 22.27
CA ARG A 375 -24.21 -11.29 21.51
C ARG A 375 -23.37 -10.08 21.10
N TYR A 376 -23.79 -9.47 20.00
CA TYR A 376 -23.13 -8.33 19.38
C TYR A 376 -24.14 -7.21 19.16
N GLU A 377 -23.72 -5.97 19.40
CA GLU A 377 -24.48 -4.76 19.11
C GLU A 377 -24.32 -4.42 17.62
N ILE A 378 -25.43 -4.42 16.90
CA ILE A 378 -25.51 -4.36 15.44
C ILE A 378 -26.19 -3.06 15.03
N VAL A 379 -25.59 -2.40 14.04
CA VAL A 379 -26.18 -1.25 13.36
C VAL A 379 -26.89 -1.76 12.13
N LEU A 380 -28.19 -1.54 12.06
CA LEU A 380 -28.97 -1.77 10.86
C LEU A 380 -29.02 -0.51 10.02
N ALA A 381 -28.92 -0.68 8.71
CA ALA A 381 -29.15 0.38 7.74
C ALA A 381 -30.57 0.91 7.90
N VAL A 382 -30.69 2.22 7.75
CA VAL A 382 -31.96 2.97 7.79
C VAL A 382 -32.10 3.76 6.50
N GLU A 383 -33.33 4.09 6.14
CA GLU A 383 -33.60 4.91 4.96
C GLU A 383 -32.85 6.25 5.06
N ASP A 384 -32.05 6.55 4.05
CA ASP A 384 -31.35 7.82 3.91
C ASP A 384 -31.25 8.19 2.43
N ASP A 385 -31.87 9.31 2.10
CA ASP A 385 -31.87 9.87 0.75
C ASP A 385 -30.52 10.45 0.35
N ASN A 386 -29.65 10.74 1.32
CA ASN A 386 -28.29 11.24 1.06
C ASN A 386 -27.34 10.13 0.59
N ILE A 387 -27.75 8.85 0.64
CA ILE A 387 -26.95 7.75 0.12
C ILE A 387 -27.20 7.63 -1.39
N SER A 388 -26.15 7.96 -2.15
CA SER A 388 -26.04 7.71 -3.59
C SER A 388 -25.44 6.33 -3.86
N GLY A 389 -25.99 5.61 -4.83
CA GLY A 389 -25.45 4.34 -5.30
C GLY A 389 -26.46 3.57 -6.13
N PRO A 390 -26.03 2.53 -6.86
CA PRO A 390 -26.93 1.68 -7.62
C PRO A 390 -27.90 0.96 -6.66
N ALA A 391 -29.16 0.81 -7.08
CA ALA A 391 -30.13 -0.01 -6.36
C ALA A 391 -29.71 -1.49 -6.43
N ARG A 392 -29.82 -2.22 -5.32
CA ARG A 392 -29.52 -3.64 -5.30
C ARG A 392 -30.59 -4.42 -6.07
N SER A 393 -30.17 -5.36 -6.93
CA SER A 393 -31.08 -6.35 -7.50
C SER A 393 -31.55 -7.33 -6.42
N LEU A 394 -32.83 -7.26 -6.06
CA LEU A 394 -33.47 -8.15 -5.09
C LEU A 394 -33.59 -9.61 -5.60
N GLU A 395 -33.55 -9.82 -6.92
CA GLU A 395 -33.65 -11.14 -7.54
C GLU A 395 -32.29 -11.87 -7.55
N GLU A 396 -31.19 -11.16 -7.82
CA GLU A 396 -29.86 -11.79 -7.91
C GLU A 396 -29.18 -11.97 -6.54
N ASN A 397 -29.38 -11.02 -5.61
CA ASN A 397 -28.73 -11.02 -4.30
C ASN A 397 -29.64 -10.37 -3.24
N PRO A 398 -30.67 -11.08 -2.75
CA PRO A 398 -31.52 -10.55 -1.69
C PRO A 398 -30.69 -10.33 -0.40
N PRO A 399 -30.73 -9.13 0.21
CA PRO A 399 -30.07 -8.90 1.49
C PRO A 399 -30.76 -9.69 2.60
N HIS A 400 -29.98 -10.11 3.60
CA HIS A 400 -30.55 -10.55 4.87
C HIS A 400 -30.89 -9.30 5.68
N VAL A 401 -32.19 -9.04 5.81
CA VAL A 401 -32.71 -7.90 6.57
C VAL A 401 -33.19 -8.36 7.94
N PHE A 402 -33.03 -7.48 8.92
CA PHE A 402 -33.47 -7.66 10.29
C PHE A 402 -34.49 -6.56 10.62
N GLU A 403 -35.49 -6.92 11.42
CA GLU A 403 -36.41 -5.95 11.98
C GLU A 403 -35.84 -5.40 13.30
N GLN A 404 -35.98 -4.08 13.53
CA GLN A 404 -35.53 -3.46 14.78
C GLN A 404 -36.38 -3.86 15.99
N GLY A 405 -37.54 -4.46 15.76
CA GLY A 405 -38.46 -4.89 16.81
C GLY A 405 -39.02 -3.71 17.61
N GLN A 406 -39.39 -3.97 18.87
CA GLN A 406 -39.81 -2.91 19.78
C GLN A 406 -38.60 -2.29 20.48
N PRO A 407 -38.60 -0.96 20.71
CA PRO A 407 -37.57 -0.29 21.49
C PRO A 407 -37.43 -0.91 22.88
N ASP A 408 -36.20 -1.24 23.27
CA ASP A 408 -35.90 -1.60 24.65
C ASP A 408 -35.92 -0.38 25.57
N GLU A 409 -36.12 -0.63 26.87
CA GLU A 409 -36.03 0.38 27.93
C GLU A 409 -34.57 0.69 28.33
N ALA A 410 -33.60 0.35 27.49
CA ALA A 410 -32.17 0.57 27.73
C ALA A 410 -31.64 1.80 26.97
N ASP A 411 -30.40 2.18 27.29
CA ASP A 411 -29.65 3.15 26.49
C ASP A 411 -29.48 2.63 25.05
N TRP A 412 -29.67 3.50 24.07
CA TRP A 412 -29.72 3.11 22.66
C TRP A 412 -28.84 3.98 21.79
N ARG A 413 -28.13 3.40 20.82
CA ARG A 413 -27.36 4.18 19.82
C ARG A 413 -28.20 4.40 18.57
N CYS A 414 -28.11 5.61 18.02
CA CYS A 414 -28.80 5.96 16.79
C CYS A 414 -28.07 5.40 15.57
N SER A 415 -28.75 4.60 14.74
CA SER A 415 -28.14 3.99 13.54
C SER A 415 -27.68 5.03 12.53
N SER A 416 -28.52 6.04 12.26
CA SER A 416 -28.17 7.15 11.35
C SER A 416 -26.89 7.89 11.76
N CYS A 417 -26.79 8.27 13.04
CA CYS A 417 -25.63 8.98 13.57
C CYS A 417 -24.37 8.11 13.59
N TYR A 418 -24.54 6.82 13.91
CA TYR A 418 -23.41 5.90 13.99
C TYR A 418 -22.80 5.61 12.62
N ARG A 419 -23.61 5.61 11.55
CA ARG A 419 -23.10 5.50 10.17
C ARG A 419 -22.11 6.63 9.85
N THR A 420 -22.45 7.87 10.19
CA THR A 420 -21.61 9.05 9.93
C THR A 420 -20.59 9.31 11.05
N ARG A 421 -20.39 8.38 11.99
CA ARG A 421 -19.62 8.62 13.23
C ARG A 421 -18.17 9.09 12.99
N PHE A 422 -17.54 8.71 11.89
CA PHE A 422 -16.16 9.13 11.62
C PHE A 422 -16.08 10.57 11.10
N SER A 423 -17.12 11.07 10.43
CA SER A 423 -17.19 12.46 10.01
C SER A 423 -17.77 13.37 11.10
N THR A 424 -18.69 12.87 11.92
CA THR A 424 -19.35 13.65 12.98
C THR A 424 -18.80 13.41 14.38
N MET A 425 -17.87 12.47 14.55
CA MET A 425 -17.35 11.99 15.83
C MET A 425 -18.43 11.52 16.83
N CYS A 426 -19.58 11.07 16.31
CA CYS A 426 -20.74 10.68 17.11
C CYS A 426 -20.72 9.18 17.46
N PHE A 427 -20.12 8.83 18.59
CA PHE A 427 -20.07 7.44 19.10
C PHE A 427 -20.99 7.18 20.31
N GLY A 428 -21.67 8.22 20.81
CA GLY A 428 -22.47 8.18 22.04
C GLY A 428 -23.78 7.38 21.92
N SER A 429 -24.36 7.06 23.08
CA SER A 429 -25.72 6.52 23.22
C SER A 429 -26.69 7.60 23.70
N ASN A 430 -27.97 7.40 23.40
CA ASN A 430 -29.07 8.15 23.96
C ASN A 430 -29.55 7.43 25.24
N PRO A 431 -29.99 8.17 26.27
CA PRO A 431 -30.47 7.56 27.52
C PRO A 431 -31.74 6.72 27.33
N ALA A 432 -31.89 5.71 28.18
CA ALA A 432 -33.11 4.93 28.35
C ALA A 432 -34.38 5.80 28.44
N GLY A 433 -35.47 5.35 27.79
CA GLY A 433 -36.78 6.03 27.81
C GLY A 433 -36.88 7.26 26.89
N THR A 434 -35.82 7.66 26.19
CA THR A 434 -35.88 8.73 25.19
C THR A 434 -36.37 8.23 23.83
N SER A 435 -37.20 9.03 23.16
CA SER A 435 -37.72 8.75 21.81
C SER A 435 -37.11 9.63 20.72
N ILE A 436 -36.25 10.58 21.08
CA ILE A 436 -35.59 11.51 20.16
C ILE A 436 -34.08 11.36 20.35
N CYS A 437 -33.35 11.23 19.24
CA CYS A 437 -31.89 11.19 19.30
C CYS A 437 -31.33 12.57 19.66
N GLN A 438 -30.47 12.64 20.69
CA GLN A 438 -29.85 13.89 21.12
C GLN A 438 -28.88 14.51 20.09
N HIS A 439 -28.46 13.73 19.09
CA HIS A 439 -27.46 14.15 18.10
C HIS A 439 -28.09 14.63 16.78
N CYS A 440 -28.96 13.82 16.18
CA CYS A 440 -29.63 14.20 14.93
C CYS A 440 -31.02 14.82 15.13
N GLN A 441 -31.55 14.85 16.36
CA GLN A 441 -32.88 15.37 16.70
C GLN A 441 -34.05 14.67 15.99
N LYS A 442 -33.80 13.53 15.35
CA LYS A 442 -34.81 12.68 14.72
C LYS A 442 -35.46 11.75 15.74
N ASN A 443 -36.67 11.32 15.44
CA ASN A 443 -37.36 10.30 16.25
C ASN A 443 -36.61 8.96 16.15
N ARG A 444 -36.60 8.17 17.23
CA ARG A 444 -35.98 6.84 17.32
C ARG A 444 -36.45 5.91 16.19
N GLU A 445 -37.71 5.99 15.79
CA GLU A 445 -38.26 5.22 14.65
C GLU A 445 -37.71 5.68 13.30
N GLU A 446 -37.42 6.97 13.15
CA GLU A 446 -36.91 7.54 11.90
C GLU A 446 -35.40 7.29 11.75
N CYS A 447 -34.63 7.48 12.82
CA CYS A 447 -33.18 7.36 12.75
C CYS A 447 -32.66 5.94 13.00
N GLY A 448 -33.53 5.06 13.48
CA GLY A 448 -33.25 3.70 13.93
C GLY A 448 -32.39 3.64 15.18
N TRP A 449 -32.33 2.44 15.76
CA TRP A 449 -31.45 2.09 16.87
C TRP A 449 -30.66 0.81 16.63
N THR A 450 -29.56 0.64 17.37
CA THR A 450 -28.79 -0.61 17.38
C THR A 450 -29.57 -1.74 18.03
N ILE A 451 -29.39 -2.98 17.54
CA ILE A 451 -30.01 -4.18 18.10
C ILE A 451 -28.95 -5.19 18.55
N TRP A 452 -29.33 -6.12 19.42
CA TRP A 452 -28.44 -7.18 19.89
C TRP A 452 -28.76 -8.52 19.22
N LEU A 453 -27.79 -9.08 18.50
CA LEU A 453 -27.92 -10.36 17.81
C LEU A 453 -26.90 -11.38 18.33
N SER A 454 -27.28 -12.65 18.42
CA SER A 454 -26.35 -13.73 18.73
C SER A 454 -25.45 -14.06 17.54
N TYR A 455 -24.24 -14.57 17.79
CA TYR A 455 -23.33 -15.03 16.73
C TYR A 455 -24.02 -15.93 15.68
N SER A 456 -24.81 -16.91 16.14
CA SER A 456 -25.49 -17.88 15.27
C SER A 456 -26.58 -17.26 14.39
N SER A 457 -27.15 -16.12 14.78
CA SER A 457 -28.15 -15.39 14.00
C SER A 457 -27.55 -14.51 12.90
N LEU A 458 -26.25 -14.23 12.94
CA LEU A 458 -25.60 -13.38 11.97
C LEU A 458 -25.37 -14.11 10.64
N PRO A 459 -25.45 -13.42 9.48
CA PRO A 459 -25.07 -14.00 8.21
C PRO A 459 -23.61 -14.44 8.19
N LYS A 460 -23.27 -15.45 7.37
CA LYS A 460 -21.91 -16.04 7.28
C LYS A 460 -20.80 -15.00 7.07
N ARG A 461 -21.07 -13.90 6.34
CA ARG A 461 -20.10 -12.80 6.14
C ARG A 461 -19.69 -12.15 7.47
N TRP A 462 -20.67 -11.88 8.33
CA TRP A 462 -20.47 -11.21 9.62
C TRP A 462 -19.90 -12.17 10.67
N GLN A 463 -20.30 -13.44 10.65
CA GLN A 463 -19.66 -14.50 11.45
C GLN A 463 -18.15 -14.56 11.19
N LYS A 464 -17.74 -14.61 9.91
CA LYS A 464 -16.32 -14.59 9.52
C LYS A 464 -15.59 -13.31 9.97
N ALA A 465 -16.25 -12.16 9.94
CA ALA A 465 -15.67 -10.91 10.40
C ALA A 465 -15.41 -10.94 11.93
N ILE A 466 -16.35 -11.50 12.69
CA ILE A 466 -16.22 -11.72 14.13
C ILE A 466 -15.10 -12.74 14.43
N ASP A 467 -15.09 -13.89 13.75
CA ASP A 467 -14.06 -14.91 13.92
C ASP A 467 -12.67 -14.31 13.73
N ARG A 468 -12.44 -13.51 12.68
CA ARG A 468 -11.16 -12.85 12.45
C ARG A 468 -10.76 -11.86 13.55
N ARG A 469 -11.75 -11.24 14.20
CA ARG A 469 -11.53 -10.21 15.22
C ARG A 469 -11.26 -10.80 16.60
N TYR A 470 -11.91 -11.89 16.95
CA TYR A 470 -11.92 -12.43 18.31
C TYR A 470 -11.36 -13.85 18.44
N ALA A 471 -11.13 -14.58 17.35
CA ALA A 471 -10.44 -15.87 17.43
C ALA A 471 -9.00 -15.69 17.95
N PRO A 472 -8.47 -16.66 18.71
CA PRO A 472 -7.06 -16.72 19.06
C PRO A 472 -6.20 -16.61 17.80
N LYS A 473 -5.19 -15.76 17.86
CA LYS A 473 -4.24 -15.52 16.76
C LYS A 473 -2.95 -16.30 16.97
#